data_AF-S4R4M9-F1
#
_entry.id   AF-S4R4M9-F1
#
_cell.length_a   1.000
_cell.length_b   1.000
_cell.length_c   1.000
_cell.angle_alpha   90.00
_cell.angle_beta   90.00
_cell.angle_gamma   90.00
#
_symmetry.space_group_name_H-M   'P 1'
#
loop_
_entity.id
_entity.type
_entity.pdbx_description
1 polymer ?
#
loop_
_entity_poly.entity_id
_entity_poly.type
_entity_poly.pdbx_seq_one_letter_code
_entity_poly.pdbx_strand_id
1 'polypeptide(L)'
;YFILLLLIFLLEIIAGVLAYIYHQQLSLELHQHLNSTMVENYQQDQQERVTSAVDKLQQEFKCCGSKNYQDWASSRYIRSAASNDRLVPDSCCKTRTPSCGKRTHPSNIYNVEGGCITKLEKFLSDHLLIIGAVGIGVACLQVLGMIFTCCLYRKLKSDPY
;
A
#
# COMPACT_ATOMS: atom_id res chain seq x y z
N TYR A 1 14.33 -23.80 23.48
CA TYR A 1 13.04 -23.67 22.77
C TYR A 1 12.17 -22.56 23.37
N PHE A 2 11.80 -22.60 24.66
CA PHE A 2 11.03 -21.52 25.31
C PHE A 2 11.60 -20.11 25.08
N ILE A 3 12.89 -19.90 25.37
CA ILE A 3 13.55 -18.59 25.21
C ILE A 3 13.46 -18.10 23.75
N LEU A 4 13.62 -18.99 22.78
CA LEU A 4 13.51 -18.65 21.36
C LEU A 4 12.09 -18.20 20.99
N LEU A 5 11.06 -18.94 21.43
CA LEU A 5 9.66 -18.54 21.21
C LEU A 5 9.33 -17.21 21.89
N LEU A 6 9.84 -16.97 23.10
CA LEU A 6 9.67 -15.71 23.80
C LEU A 6 10.29 -14.54 23.03
N LEU A 7 11.51 -14.70 22.50
CA LEU A 7 12.16 -13.67 21.69
C LEU A 7 11.38 -13.36 20.42
N ILE A 8 10.88 -14.39 19.72
CA ILE A 8 10.06 -14.20 18.52
C ILE A 8 8.75 -13.46 18.87
N PHE A 9 8.10 -13.84 19.97
CA PHE A 9 6.87 -13.20 20.43
C PHE A 9 7.09 -11.71 20.75
N LEU A 10 8.22 -11.36 21.38
CA LEU A 10 8.56 -9.96 21.66
C LEU A 10 8.81 -9.16 20.36
N LEU A 11 9.50 -9.76 19.39
CA LEU A 11 9.70 -9.14 18.06
C LEU A 11 8.36 -8.94 17.34
N GLU A 12 7.43 -9.87 17.48
CA GLU A 12 6.09 -9.78 16.89
C GLU A 12 5.27 -8.63 17.50
N ILE A 13 5.33 -8.45 18.83
CA ILE A 13 4.72 -7.29 19.50
C ILE A 13 5.34 -5.98 18.99
N ILE A 14 6.67 -5.90 18.94
CA ILE A 14 7.37 -4.69 18.44
C ILE A 14 6.94 -4.39 17.00
N ALA A 15 6.93 -5.40 16.12
CA ALA A 15 6.51 -5.24 14.73
C ALA A 15 5.04 -4.79 14.63
N GLY A 16 4.13 -5.35 15.44
CA GLY A 16 2.73 -4.94 15.50
C GLY A 16 2.54 -3.49 15.97
N VAL A 17 3.28 -3.06 16.99
CA VAL A 17 3.24 -1.68 17.48
C VAL A 17 3.78 -0.70 16.43
N LEU A 18 4.91 -1.03 15.80
CA LEU A 18 5.46 -0.21 14.72
C LEU A 18 4.48 -0.11 13.54
N ALA A 19 3.89 -1.22 13.11
CA ALA A 19 2.89 -1.23 12.04
C ALA A 19 1.68 -0.34 12.38
N TYR A 20 1.20 -0.37 13.62
CA TYR A 20 0.10 0.49 14.07
C TYR A 20 0.45 1.98 14.02
N ILE A 21 1.63 2.36 14.54
CA ILE A 21 2.11 3.75 14.51
C ILE A 21 2.28 4.22 13.07
N TYR A 22 2.95 3.43 12.23
CA TYR A 22 3.16 3.79 10.83
C TYR A 22 1.84 3.89 10.07
N HIS A 23 0.87 2.99 10.30
CA HIS A 23 -0.44 3.09 9.65
C HIS A 23 -1.17 4.39 9.97
N GLN A 24 -1.11 4.86 11.22
CA GLN A 24 -1.69 6.15 11.62
C GLN A 24 -1.04 7.33 10.88
N GLN A 25 0.30 7.33 10.79
CA GLN A 25 1.06 8.40 10.13
C GLN A 25 0.98 8.36 8.60
N LEU A 26 0.85 7.16 8.03
CA LEU A 26 0.90 6.91 6.59
C LEU A 26 -0.18 7.67 5.83
N SER A 27 -1.39 7.85 6.37
CA SER A 27 -2.48 8.53 5.67
C SER A 27 -2.08 9.93 5.19
N LEU A 28 -1.64 10.84 6.07
CA LEU A 28 -1.31 12.21 5.69
C LEU A 28 -0.06 12.31 4.81
N GLU A 29 0.97 11.52 5.11
CA GLU A 29 2.21 11.50 4.31
C GLU A 29 1.96 10.96 2.91
N LEU A 30 1.16 9.88 2.77
CA LEU A 30 0.84 9.28 1.49
C LEU A 30 0.05 10.27 0.63
N HIS A 31 -0.92 11.00 1.19
CA HIS A 31 -1.69 12.01 0.44
C HIS A 31 -0.78 13.07 -0.19
N GLN A 32 0.15 13.62 0.59
CA GLN A 32 1.05 14.66 0.11
C GLN A 32 2.09 14.11 -0.86
N HIS A 33 2.72 12.99 -0.52
CA HIS A 33 3.80 12.41 -1.29
C HIS A 33 3.32 11.82 -2.63
N LEU A 34 2.14 11.19 -2.65
CA LEU A 34 1.56 10.67 -3.89
C LEU A 34 1.21 11.78 -4.86
N ASN A 35 0.56 12.85 -4.37
CA ASN A 35 0.18 13.97 -5.22
C ASN A 35 1.41 14.67 -5.81
N SER A 36 2.38 15.03 -4.98
CA SER A 36 3.60 15.68 -5.46
C SER A 36 4.37 14.80 -6.43
N THR A 37 4.49 13.50 -6.16
CA THR A 37 5.15 12.54 -7.05
C THR A 37 4.44 12.43 -8.39
N MET A 38 3.11 12.34 -8.42
CA MET A 38 2.35 12.29 -9.67
C MET A 38 2.47 13.58 -10.49
N VAL A 39 2.33 14.74 -9.84
CA VAL A 39 2.30 16.05 -10.50
C VAL A 39 3.68 16.48 -10.98
N GLU A 40 4.73 16.21 -10.19
CA GLU A 40 6.08 16.70 -10.45
C GLU A 40 6.95 15.71 -11.22
N ASN A 41 6.80 14.39 -11.00
CA ASN A 41 7.78 13.40 -11.47
C ASN A 41 7.24 12.46 -12.57
N TYR A 42 5.94 12.50 -12.88
CA TYR A 42 5.38 11.68 -13.96
C TYR A 42 5.94 12.10 -15.34
N GLN A 43 6.42 11.11 -16.10
CA GLN A 43 7.09 11.31 -17.40
C GLN A 43 8.16 12.41 -17.41
N GLN A 44 8.91 12.54 -16.32
CA GLN A 44 10.10 13.39 -16.29
C GLN A 44 11.38 12.58 -16.54
N ASP A 45 12.43 13.27 -16.97
CA ASP A 45 13.75 12.68 -17.20
C ASP A 45 14.23 11.90 -15.97
N GLN A 46 14.73 10.68 -16.18
CA GLN A 46 15.20 9.77 -15.14
C GLN A 46 14.13 9.29 -14.13
N GLN A 47 12.84 9.58 -14.36
CA GLN A 47 11.72 9.18 -13.48
C GLN A 47 10.83 8.08 -14.09
N GLU A 48 11.40 7.20 -14.92
CA GLU A 48 10.67 6.09 -15.56
C GLU A 48 10.03 5.15 -14.53
N ARG A 49 10.70 4.91 -13.39
CA ARG A 49 10.18 4.07 -12.31
C ARG A 49 8.93 4.68 -11.68
N VAL A 50 8.91 6.00 -11.49
CA VAL A 50 7.74 6.73 -11.00
C VAL A 50 6.60 6.61 -12.01
N THR A 51 6.89 6.85 -13.29
CA THR A 51 5.90 6.74 -14.37
C THR A 51 5.25 5.34 -14.40
N SER A 52 6.06 4.29 -14.35
CA SER A 52 5.58 2.91 -14.32
C SER A 52 4.76 2.60 -13.07
N ALA A 53 5.18 3.10 -11.90
CA ALA A 53 4.45 2.92 -10.66
C ALA A 53 3.08 3.63 -10.69
N VAL A 54 3.03 4.86 -11.20
CA VAL A 54 1.79 5.63 -11.36
C VAL A 54 0.85 4.95 -12.37
N ASP A 55 1.37 4.49 -13.51
CA ASP A 55 0.58 3.79 -14.52
C ASP A 55 -0.05 2.51 -13.96
N LYS A 56 0.74 1.72 -13.20
CA LYS A 56 0.25 0.52 -12.52
C LYS A 56 -0.79 0.86 -11.47
N LEU A 57 -0.53 1.84 -10.62
CA LEU A 57 -1.47 2.28 -9.58
C LEU A 57 -2.82 2.64 -10.19
N GLN A 58 -2.85 3.43 -11.28
CA GLN A 58 -4.09 3.83 -11.92
C GLN A 58 -4.87 2.66 -12.54
N GLN A 59 -4.18 1.73 -13.19
CA GLN A 59 -4.81 0.58 -13.84
C GLN A 59 -5.27 -0.48 -12.84
N GLU A 60 -4.47 -0.78 -11.83
CA GLU A 60 -4.75 -1.81 -10.81
C GLU A 60 -5.86 -1.35 -9.86
N PHE A 61 -5.79 -0.10 -9.39
CA PHE A 61 -6.77 0.47 -8.47
C PHE A 61 -7.95 1.16 -9.16
N LYS A 62 -7.95 1.18 -10.51
CA LYS A 62 -9.02 1.75 -11.32
C LYS A 62 -9.36 3.18 -10.87
N CYS A 63 -8.34 4.03 -10.86
CA CYS A 63 -8.39 5.41 -10.39
C CYS A 63 -7.63 6.34 -11.34
N CYS A 64 -7.84 7.66 -11.22
CA CYS A 64 -7.12 8.65 -12.00
C CYS A 64 -6.80 9.88 -11.16
N GLY A 65 -5.53 10.24 -11.11
CA GLY A 65 -4.99 11.30 -10.25
C GLY A 65 -4.94 10.89 -8.77
N SER A 66 -4.36 11.75 -7.93
CA SER A 66 -4.17 11.46 -6.50
C SER A 66 -5.53 11.46 -5.80
N LYS A 67 -6.22 12.60 -5.80
CA LYS A 67 -7.57 12.82 -5.26
C LYS A 67 -8.64 12.78 -6.35
N ASN A 68 -8.31 13.24 -7.56
CA ASN A 68 -9.18 13.16 -8.73
C ASN A 68 -8.38 13.42 -10.02
N TYR A 69 -9.03 13.19 -11.17
CA TYR A 69 -8.37 13.33 -12.46
C TYR A 69 -7.89 14.77 -12.77
N GLN A 70 -8.44 15.80 -12.12
CA GLN A 70 -8.06 17.19 -12.33
C GLN A 70 -6.70 17.52 -11.72
N ASP A 71 -6.16 16.68 -10.83
CA ASP A 71 -4.79 16.82 -10.33
C ASP A 71 -3.76 16.86 -11.47
N TRP A 72 -4.06 16.21 -12.61
CA TRP A 72 -3.21 16.24 -13.78
C TRP A 72 -3.09 17.62 -14.41
N ALA A 73 -4.10 18.49 -14.27
CA ALA A 73 -4.10 19.82 -14.89
C ALA A 73 -2.96 20.71 -14.39
N SER A 74 -2.48 20.49 -13.16
CA SER A 74 -1.33 21.20 -12.60
C SER A 74 0.02 20.52 -12.88
N SER A 75 0.04 19.29 -13.39
CA SER A 75 1.25 18.48 -13.55
C SER A 75 2.23 19.02 -14.59
N ARG A 76 3.52 18.79 -14.34
CA ARG A 76 4.60 19.08 -15.30
C ARG A 76 4.43 18.30 -16.59
N TYR A 77 3.91 17.08 -16.49
CA TYR A 77 3.58 16.24 -17.65
C TYR A 77 2.63 16.95 -18.61
N ILE A 78 1.46 17.40 -18.13
CA ILE A 78 0.43 18.02 -19.01
C ILE A 78 0.94 19.31 -19.63
N ARG A 79 1.77 20.08 -18.91
CA ARG A 79 2.42 21.30 -19.41
C ARG A 79 3.57 21.04 -20.40
N SER A 80 4.04 19.81 -20.52
CA SER A 80 5.13 19.45 -21.43
C SER A 80 4.59 19.03 -22.80
N ALA A 81 5.45 19.10 -23.84
CA ALA A 81 5.12 18.58 -25.17
C ALA A 81 4.87 17.05 -25.17
N ALA A 82 5.37 16.33 -24.17
CA ALA A 82 5.16 14.89 -24.02
C ALA A 82 3.69 14.51 -23.79
N SER A 83 2.86 15.44 -23.29
CA SER A 83 1.43 15.19 -23.11
C SER A 83 0.71 14.94 -24.44
N ASN A 84 1.16 15.58 -25.53
CA ASN A 84 0.55 15.49 -26.86
C ASN A 84 -0.97 15.75 -26.80
N ASP A 85 -1.38 16.90 -26.26
CA ASP A 85 -2.75 17.37 -26.00
C ASP A 85 -3.61 16.49 -25.08
N ARG A 86 -3.00 15.53 -24.37
CA ARG A 86 -3.74 14.77 -23.35
C ARG A 86 -4.05 15.66 -22.16
N LEU A 87 -5.21 15.40 -21.54
CA LEU A 87 -5.64 16.05 -20.30
C LEU A 87 -5.29 15.20 -19.07
N VAL A 88 -5.12 13.90 -19.27
CA VAL A 88 -4.69 12.91 -18.28
C VAL A 88 -3.80 11.85 -18.96
N PRO A 89 -2.97 11.10 -18.22
CA PRO A 89 -2.26 9.95 -18.77
C PRO A 89 -3.19 8.91 -19.41
N ASP A 90 -2.71 8.17 -20.40
CA ASP A 90 -3.49 7.08 -21.02
C ASP A 90 -3.76 5.93 -20.02
N SER A 91 -2.98 5.83 -18.95
CA SER A 91 -3.20 4.94 -17.80
C SER A 91 -4.40 5.32 -16.92
N CYS A 92 -4.99 6.50 -17.10
CA CYS A 92 -6.29 6.83 -16.50
C CYS A 92 -7.49 6.22 -17.22
N CYS A 93 -7.31 5.71 -18.43
CA CYS A 93 -8.42 5.21 -19.25
C CYS A 93 -8.83 3.79 -18.85
N LYS A 94 -10.14 3.52 -18.90
CA LYS A 94 -10.70 2.18 -18.70
C LYS A 94 -10.24 1.20 -19.76
N THR A 95 -10.07 1.69 -20.99
CA THR A 95 -9.44 0.96 -22.08
C THR A 95 -8.20 1.72 -22.48
N ARG A 96 -7.03 1.14 -22.19
CA ARG A 96 -5.74 1.78 -22.47
C ARG A 96 -5.45 1.73 -23.97
N THR A 97 -5.76 2.81 -24.66
CA THR A 97 -5.40 3.02 -26.07
C THR A 97 -4.53 4.27 -26.20
N PRO A 98 -3.67 4.35 -27.23
CA PRO A 98 -2.89 5.55 -27.47
C PRO A 98 -3.79 6.79 -27.58
N SER A 99 -3.46 7.83 -26.81
CA SER A 99 -4.17 9.12 -26.82
C SER A 99 -5.62 9.11 -26.32
N CYS A 100 -6.05 8.05 -25.61
CA CYS A 100 -7.36 8.06 -24.94
C CYS A 100 -7.48 9.18 -23.90
N GLY A 101 -6.36 9.61 -23.29
CA GLY A 101 -6.30 10.66 -22.28
C GLY A 101 -6.65 12.06 -22.78
N LYS A 102 -6.92 12.24 -24.09
CA LYS A 102 -7.46 13.49 -24.65
C LYS A 102 -8.91 13.76 -24.24
N ARG A 103 -9.66 12.76 -23.76
CA ARG A 103 -11.07 12.88 -23.35
C ARG A 103 -11.28 12.38 -21.92
N THR A 104 -11.78 13.24 -21.05
CA THR A 104 -12.00 12.92 -19.61
C THR A 104 -13.43 12.51 -19.28
N HIS A 105 -14.22 12.09 -20.28
CA HIS A 105 -15.60 11.67 -20.05
C HIS A 105 -15.65 10.49 -19.04
N PRO A 106 -16.61 10.46 -18.10
CA PRO A 106 -16.69 9.40 -17.07
C PRO A 106 -16.82 7.97 -17.62
N SER A 107 -17.27 7.80 -18.87
CA SER A 107 -17.27 6.49 -19.53
C SER A 107 -15.89 6.04 -20.01
N ASN A 108 -14.96 6.98 -20.25
CA ASN A 108 -13.62 6.72 -20.79
C ASN A 108 -12.56 6.54 -19.71
N ILE A 109 -12.61 7.34 -18.64
CA ILE A 109 -11.58 7.35 -17.58
C ILE A 109 -12.10 6.79 -16.25
N TYR A 110 -11.17 6.37 -15.40
CA TYR A 110 -11.45 6.01 -14.02
C TYR A 110 -11.71 7.25 -13.16
N ASN A 111 -12.95 7.73 -13.16
CA ASN A 111 -13.38 8.83 -12.29
C ASN A 111 -14.03 8.25 -11.03
N VAL A 112 -13.24 8.06 -9.98
CA VAL A 112 -13.68 7.54 -8.68
C VAL A 112 -13.54 8.62 -7.61
N GLU A 113 -14.51 8.68 -6.71
CA GLU A 113 -14.46 9.61 -5.59
C GLU A 113 -13.25 9.33 -4.69
N GLY A 114 -12.50 10.39 -4.38
CA GLY A 114 -11.26 10.30 -3.61
C GLY A 114 -10.04 9.78 -4.38
N GLY A 115 -10.15 9.48 -5.68
CA GLY A 115 -9.00 9.23 -6.55
C GLY A 115 -8.21 7.97 -6.18
N CYS A 116 -6.92 7.95 -6.53
CA CYS A 116 -6.04 6.83 -6.21
C CYS A 116 -5.68 6.75 -4.73
N ILE A 117 -5.68 7.88 -4.02
CA ILE A 117 -5.28 7.92 -2.61
C ILE A 117 -6.24 7.11 -1.74
N THR A 118 -7.55 7.28 -1.90
CA THR A 118 -8.55 6.53 -1.12
C THR A 118 -8.56 5.04 -1.48
N LYS A 119 -8.29 4.70 -2.75
CA LYS A 119 -8.17 3.30 -3.18
C LYS A 119 -6.97 2.62 -2.53
N LEU A 120 -5.83 3.31 -2.49
CA LEU A 120 -4.62 2.81 -1.87
C LEU A 120 -4.76 2.69 -0.35
N GLU A 121 -5.36 3.68 0.32
CA GLU A 121 -5.69 3.60 1.75
C GLU A 121 -6.60 2.42 2.06
N LYS A 122 -7.65 2.23 1.26
CA LYS A 122 -8.56 1.10 1.42
C LYS A 122 -7.84 -0.23 1.26
N PHE A 123 -7.02 -0.36 0.22
CA PHE A 123 -6.21 -1.56 -0.01
C PHE A 123 -5.28 -1.86 1.17
N LEU A 124 -4.56 -0.85 1.65
CA LEU A 124 -3.67 -1.00 2.81
C LEU A 124 -4.45 -1.42 4.06
N SER A 125 -5.59 -0.80 4.33
CA SER A 125 -6.45 -1.14 5.47
C SER A 125 -6.99 -2.58 5.39
N ASP A 126 -7.48 -2.99 4.22
CA ASP A 126 -8.02 -4.33 3.98
C ASP A 126 -6.92 -5.41 4.15
N HIS A 127 -5.71 -5.14 3.66
CA HIS A 127 -4.58 -6.06 3.81
C HIS A 127 -4.00 -6.09 5.24
N LEU A 128 -3.99 -4.96 5.95
CA LEU A 128 -3.55 -4.90 7.34
C LEU A 128 -4.45 -5.73 8.26
N LEU A 129 -5.75 -5.79 7.97
CA LEU A 129 -6.67 -6.66 8.71
C LEU A 129 -6.29 -8.14 8.57
N ILE A 130 -5.99 -8.58 7.35
CA ILE A 130 -5.58 -9.97 7.08
C ILE A 130 -4.25 -10.28 7.75
N ILE A 131 -3.25 -9.39 7.61
CA ILE A 131 -1.93 -9.54 8.25
C ILE A 131 -2.08 -9.59 9.78
N GLY A 132 -2.92 -8.72 10.35
CA GLY A 132 -3.22 -8.71 11.78
C GLY A 132 -3.85 -10.02 12.26
N ALA A 133 -4.82 -10.56 11.52
CA ALA A 133 -5.44 -11.84 11.85
C ALA A 133 -4.43 -13.01 11.83
N VAL A 134 -3.55 -13.04 10.82
CA VAL A 134 -2.47 -14.05 10.74
C VAL A 134 -1.49 -13.90 11.90
N GLY A 135 -1.08 -12.67 12.22
CA GLY A 135 -0.20 -12.39 13.36
C GLY A 135 -0.80 -12.89 14.68
N ILE A 136 -2.06 -12.54 14.97
CA ILE A 136 -2.75 -13.04 16.17
C ILE A 136 -2.74 -14.58 16.23
N GLY A 137 -2.99 -15.25 15.11
CA GLY A 137 -2.90 -16.71 15.03
C GLY A 137 -1.52 -17.25 15.37
N VAL A 138 -0.45 -16.64 14.84
CA VAL A 138 0.94 -17.00 15.12
C VAL A 138 1.28 -16.76 16.60
N ALA A 139 0.92 -15.61 17.16
CA ALA A 139 1.07 -15.30 18.57
C ALA A 139 0.38 -16.34 19.48
N CYS A 140 -0.84 -16.77 19.17
CA CYS A 140 -1.53 -17.83 19.91
C CYS A 140 -0.76 -19.16 19.89
N LEU A 141 -0.25 -19.57 18.72
CA LEU A 141 0.54 -20.80 18.58
C LEU A 141 1.85 -20.74 19.37
N GLN A 142 2.52 -19.59 19.40
CA GLN A 142 3.73 -19.39 20.20
C GLN A 142 3.45 -19.53 21.70
N VAL A 143 2.34 -18.93 22.19
CA VAL A 143 1.94 -19.04 23.60
C VAL A 143 1.65 -20.50 23.98
N LEU A 144 0.94 -21.24 23.14
CA LEU A 144 0.70 -22.68 23.37
C LEU A 144 2.02 -23.47 23.41
N GLY A 145 2.94 -23.18 22.48
CA GLY A 145 4.27 -23.79 22.46
C GLY A 145 5.09 -23.50 23.73
N MET A 146 5.01 -22.28 24.24
CA MET A 146 5.64 -21.90 25.51
C MET A 146 5.04 -22.66 26.70
N ILE A 147 3.70 -22.77 26.78
CA ILE A 147 3.01 -23.54 27.83
C ILE A 147 3.45 -25.01 27.81
N PHE A 148 3.39 -25.67 26.65
CA PHE A 148 3.79 -27.07 26.53
C PHE A 148 5.25 -27.30 26.91
N THR A 149 6.15 -26.39 26.53
CA THR A 149 7.56 -26.49 26.90
C THR A 149 7.76 -26.41 28.41
N CYS A 150 7.04 -25.50 29.08
CA CYS A 150 7.08 -25.39 30.55
C CYS A 150 6.51 -26.64 31.22
N CYS A 151 5.38 -27.17 30.74
CA CYS A 151 4.78 -28.40 31.26
C CYS A 151 5.72 -29.61 31.10
N LEU A 152 6.31 -29.78 29.92
CA LEU A 152 7.25 -30.86 29.64
C LEU A 152 8.52 -30.73 30.49
N TYR A 153 9.08 -29.53 30.63
CA TYR A 153 10.24 -29.29 31.49
C TYR A 153 9.96 -29.64 32.96
N ARG A 154 8.77 -29.26 33.48
CA ARG A 154 8.36 -29.63 34.84
C ARG A 154 8.22 -31.14 35.00
N LYS A 155 7.63 -31.82 34.02
CA LYS A 155 7.48 -33.28 34.02
C LYS A 155 8.83 -34.00 34.01
N LEU A 156 9.75 -33.62 33.11
CA LEU A 156 11.11 -34.14 33.06
C LEU A 156 11.88 -33.92 34.37
N LYS A 157 11.73 -32.74 35.00
CA LYS A 157 12.37 -32.47 36.29
C LYS A 157 11.76 -33.26 37.45
N SER A 158 10.46 -33.56 37.38
CA SER A 158 9.72 -34.31 38.41
C SER A 158 9.84 -35.83 38.28
N ASP A 159 10.47 -36.32 37.22
CA ASP A 159 10.83 -37.74 37.03
C ASP A 159 12.33 -37.93 37.29
N PRO A 160 12.81 -37.74 38.54
CA PRO A 160 14.14 -38.20 38.91
C PRO A 160 14.04 -39.73 39.01
N TYR A 161 14.75 -40.43 38.13
CA TYR A 161 15.24 -41.75 38.49
C TYR A 161 16.01 -41.67 39.81
#